data_AF-A0A9W9MKJ8-F1
#
_entry.id   AF-A0A9W9MKJ8-F1
#
_cell.length_a   1.000
_cell.length_b   1.000
_cell.length_c   1.000
_cell.angle_alpha   90.00
_cell.angle_beta   90.00
_cell.angle_gamma   90.00
#
_symmetry.space_group_name_H-M   'P 1'
#
loop_
_entity.id
_entity.type
_entity.pdbx_description
1 polymer ?
#
loop_
_entity_poly.entity_id
_entity_poly.type
_entity_poly.pdbx_seq_one_letter_code
_entity_poly.pdbx_strand_id
1 'polypeptide(L)'
;MATKCGVSGSDFLKDNPAKGFCSKLKPGQHVCCSSDTVQQKRNLLSFRGECETEKVQQDDSCAAIATRCAISGADFCSKLKPGQHVCCSSGTLPNFSPKPNKDGSCATTTVGDGESCSTIAAANSLTEKDIDGFNQKTWGWTGCKNIFKDSLLHKPTDPVWGVKIQNYGLR
;
A
#
# COMPACT_ATOMS: atom_id res chain seq x y z
N MET A 1 11.04 10.92 -33.05
CA MET A 1 10.72 11.26 -31.64
C MET A 1 9.23 11.22 -31.41
N ALA A 2 8.41 11.97 -32.14
CA ALA A 2 6.94 11.84 -32.10
C ALA A 2 6.44 10.38 -32.25
N THR A 3 7.00 9.62 -33.20
CA THR A 3 6.69 8.17 -33.37
C THR A 3 7.09 7.31 -32.17
N LYS A 4 8.20 7.62 -31.49
CA LYS A 4 8.60 6.92 -30.24
C LYS A 4 7.65 7.24 -29.09
N CYS A 5 6.99 8.40 -29.17
CA CYS A 5 5.97 8.84 -28.23
C CYS A 5 4.56 8.45 -28.64
N GLY A 6 4.37 7.76 -29.78
CA GLY A 6 3.04 7.39 -30.28
C GLY A 6 2.14 8.58 -30.61
N VAL A 7 2.71 9.78 -30.82
CA VAL A 7 1.95 11.02 -31.08
C VAL A 7 2.22 11.56 -32.49
N SER A 8 1.32 12.43 -32.99
CA SER A 8 1.55 13.11 -34.26
C SER A 8 2.70 14.12 -34.15
N GLY A 9 3.41 14.37 -35.26
CA GLY A 9 4.48 15.37 -35.29
C GLY A 9 4.00 16.78 -34.92
N SER A 10 2.75 17.11 -35.28
CA SER A 10 2.11 18.36 -34.91
C SER A 10 1.81 18.46 -33.41
N ASP A 11 1.34 17.40 -32.76
CA ASP A 11 1.02 17.43 -31.33
C ASP A 11 2.29 17.47 -30.48
N PHE A 12 3.32 16.73 -30.90
CA PHE A 12 4.65 16.83 -30.29
C PHE A 12 5.22 18.25 -30.30
N LEU A 13 4.99 19.03 -31.37
CA LEU A 13 5.47 20.41 -31.47
C LEU A 13 4.62 21.40 -30.66
N LYS A 14 3.33 21.14 -30.45
CA LYS A 14 2.48 21.93 -29.56
C LYS A 14 2.97 21.84 -28.12
N ASP A 15 3.34 20.63 -27.69
CA ASP A 15 3.83 20.36 -26.34
C ASP A 15 5.27 20.80 -26.09
N ASN A 16 6.02 21.06 -27.18
CA ASN A 16 7.41 21.51 -27.11
C ASN A 16 7.59 22.78 -27.98
N PRO A 17 6.95 23.91 -27.62
CA PRO A 17 6.74 25.06 -28.49
C PRO A 17 8.00 25.94 -28.69
N ALA A 18 9.16 25.52 -28.18
CA ALA A 18 10.38 26.29 -28.33
C ALA A 18 10.73 26.49 -29.82
N LYS A 19 11.02 27.73 -30.21
CA LYS A 19 11.32 28.07 -31.61
C LYS A 19 12.55 27.30 -32.10
N GLY A 20 12.34 26.45 -33.11
CA GLY A 20 13.36 25.56 -33.66
C GLY A 20 13.71 24.39 -32.75
N PHE A 21 12.78 23.94 -31.90
CA PHE A 21 12.97 22.85 -30.93
C PHE A 21 13.66 21.63 -31.54
N CYS A 22 13.12 21.08 -32.64
CA CYS A 22 13.68 19.88 -33.28
C CYS A 22 15.13 20.04 -33.76
N SER A 23 15.54 21.26 -34.12
CA SER A 23 16.90 21.57 -34.59
C SER A 23 17.90 21.80 -33.45
N LYS A 24 17.42 21.85 -32.19
CA LYS A 24 18.23 22.17 -31.00
C LYS A 24 18.24 21.04 -29.96
N LEU A 25 17.61 19.91 -30.25
CA LEU A 25 17.57 18.75 -29.37
C LEU A 25 18.98 18.17 -29.16
N LYS A 26 19.33 17.96 -27.90
CA LYS A 26 20.57 17.26 -27.51
C LYS A 26 20.28 15.82 -27.11
N PRO A 27 21.23 14.88 -27.30
CA PRO A 27 21.13 13.54 -26.72
C PRO A 27 20.88 13.62 -25.21
N GLY A 28 19.90 12.86 -24.71
CA GLY A 28 19.50 12.86 -23.30
C GLY A 28 18.56 13.99 -22.87
N GLN A 29 18.19 14.91 -23.77
CA GLN A 29 17.24 15.97 -23.45
C GLN A 29 15.82 15.41 -23.26
N HIS A 30 15.19 15.73 -22.13
CA HIS A 30 13.80 15.39 -21.86
C HIS A 30 12.85 16.19 -22.74
N VAL A 31 11.78 15.54 -23.22
CA VAL A 31 10.77 16.13 -24.11
C VAL A 31 9.37 15.74 -23.63
N CYS A 32 8.38 16.59 -23.90
CA CYS A 32 6.98 16.32 -23.57
C CYS A 32 6.34 15.46 -24.67
N CYS A 33 5.58 14.44 -24.29
CA CYS A 33 5.00 13.45 -25.20
C CYS A 33 3.52 13.20 -24.95
N SER A 34 2.70 14.26 -25.01
CA SER A 34 1.27 14.14 -24.76
C SER A 34 0.53 13.97 -26.09
N SER A 35 -0.23 12.88 -26.21
CA SER A 35 -1.33 12.81 -27.17
C SER A 35 -2.56 13.34 -26.44
N ASP A 36 -3.07 14.49 -26.86
CA ASP A 36 -4.41 14.96 -26.48
C ASP A 36 -5.46 13.95 -26.98
N THR A 37 -5.62 12.87 -26.23
CA THR A 37 -6.84 12.07 -26.25
C THR A 37 -7.61 12.47 -25.00
N VAL A 38 -8.83 12.95 -25.23
CA VAL A 38 -9.88 13.30 -24.28
C VAL A 38 -10.17 12.19 -23.25
N GLN A 39 -9.53 11.01 -23.36
CA GLN A 39 -9.50 9.93 -22.40
C GLN A 39 -8.61 10.21 -21.16
N GLN A 40 -7.55 11.02 -21.27
CA GLN A 40 -6.71 11.41 -20.13
C GLN A 40 -7.39 12.43 -19.20
N LYS A 41 -8.33 13.24 -19.72
CA LYS A 41 -9.10 14.18 -18.88
C LYS A 41 -10.19 13.53 -18.03
N ARG A 42 -10.59 12.28 -18.33
CA ARG A 42 -11.37 11.46 -17.39
C ARG A 42 -10.49 10.81 -16.32
N ASN A 43 -9.19 10.60 -16.60
CA ASN A 43 -8.25 10.05 -15.62
C ASN A 43 -7.65 11.13 -14.69
N LEU A 44 -7.47 12.36 -15.15
CA LEU A 44 -6.96 13.45 -14.30
C LEU A 44 -8.01 14.09 -13.39
N LEU A 45 -9.31 13.85 -13.64
CA LEU A 45 -10.41 14.31 -12.78
C LEU A 45 -11.01 13.19 -11.90
N SER A 46 -10.45 11.97 -11.90
CA SER A 46 -10.91 10.84 -11.08
C SER A 46 -9.81 10.11 -10.29
N PHE A 47 -8.64 10.71 -10.09
CA PHE A 47 -7.51 10.07 -9.41
C PHE A 47 -7.29 10.47 -7.94
N ARG A 48 -8.34 10.99 -7.28
CA ARG A 48 -8.33 11.27 -5.83
C ARG A 48 -8.92 10.11 -5.01
N GLY A 49 -9.03 8.92 -5.60
CA GLY A 49 -9.64 7.74 -4.99
C GLY A 49 -8.61 6.76 -4.41
N GLU A 50 -9.08 5.94 -3.49
CA GLU A 50 -8.39 4.73 -3.07
C GLU A 50 -8.25 3.77 -4.26
N CYS A 51 -7.11 3.07 -4.34
CA CYS A 51 -6.89 2.05 -5.36
C CYS A 51 -7.70 0.78 -5.04
N GLU A 52 -7.98 -0.02 -6.07
CA GLU A 52 -8.41 -1.40 -5.88
C GLU A 52 -7.25 -2.20 -5.29
N THR A 53 -7.53 -3.01 -4.27
CA THR A 53 -6.50 -3.66 -3.47
C THR A 53 -6.58 -5.17 -3.49
N GLU A 54 -5.41 -5.79 -3.44
CA GLU A 54 -5.23 -7.20 -3.15
C GLU A 54 -4.42 -7.37 -1.86
N LYS A 55 -4.73 -8.41 -1.10
CA LYS A 55 -3.96 -8.80 0.08
C LYS A 55 -3.00 -9.92 -0.30
N VAL A 56 -1.73 -9.75 0.02
CA VAL A 56 -0.69 -10.76 -0.18
C VAL A 56 -0.95 -11.94 0.75
N GLN A 57 -1.14 -13.12 0.16
CA GLN A 57 -1.34 -14.38 0.87
C GLN A 57 0.00 -14.98 1.27
N GLN A 58 -0.06 -15.94 2.20
CA GLN A 58 1.09 -16.78 2.49
C GLN A 58 1.51 -17.53 1.21
N ASP A 59 2.81 -17.56 0.94
CA ASP A 59 3.45 -18.22 -0.21
C ASP A 59 3.09 -17.65 -1.60
N ASP A 60 2.48 -16.46 -1.66
CA ASP A 60 2.26 -15.78 -2.92
C ASP A 60 3.57 -15.48 -3.64
N SER A 61 3.66 -15.95 -4.88
CA SER A 61 4.68 -15.46 -5.81
C SER A 61 4.28 -14.11 -6.41
N CYS A 62 5.26 -13.36 -6.90
CA CYS A 62 4.98 -12.15 -7.67
C CYS A 62 3.99 -12.39 -8.82
N ALA A 63 4.18 -13.49 -9.54
CA ALA A 63 3.34 -13.84 -10.69
C ALA A 63 1.89 -14.08 -10.26
N ALA A 64 1.68 -14.70 -9.09
CA ALA A 64 0.33 -14.93 -8.55
C ALA A 64 -0.37 -13.60 -8.23
N ILE A 65 0.30 -12.68 -7.54
CA ILE A 65 -0.24 -11.34 -7.23
C ILE A 65 -0.51 -10.56 -8.52
N ALA A 66 0.45 -10.53 -9.44
CA ALA A 66 0.33 -9.82 -10.70
C ALA A 66 -0.86 -10.33 -11.52
N THR A 67 -1.08 -11.65 -11.53
CA THR A 67 -2.23 -12.28 -12.18
C THR A 67 -3.54 -11.84 -11.54
N ARG A 68 -3.64 -11.82 -10.19
CA ARG A 68 -4.85 -11.36 -9.50
C ARG A 68 -5.14 -9.88 -9.73
N CYS A 69 -4.09 -9.06 -9.76
CA CYS A 69 -4.19 -7.64 -10.11
C CYS A 69 -4.40 -7.38 -11.62
N ALA A 70 -4.35 -8.40 -12.48
CA ALA A 70 -4.35 -8.25 -13.94
C ALA A 70 -3.27 -7.26 -14.47
N ILE A 71 -2.09 -7.23 -13.84
CA ILE A 71 -0.94 -6.39 -14.21
C ILE A 71 0.21 -7.24 -14.76
N SER A 72 1.02 -6.68 -15.67
CA SER A 72 2.25 -7.35 -16.12
C SER A 72 3.27 -7.36 -14.96
N GLY A 73 3.69 -8.54 -14.51
CA GLY A 73 4.40 -8.75 -13.24
C GLY A 73 5.79 -8.14 -13.06
N ALA A 74 6.26 -7.26 -13.95
CA ALA A 74 7.61 -6.71 -13.89
C ALA A 74 7.77 -5.51 -12.95
N ASP A 75 6.70 -4.78 -12.61
CA ASP A 75 6.85 -3.45 -11.99
C ASP A 75 6.66 -3.43 -10.46
N PHE A 76 6.34 -4.55 -9.79
CA PHE A 76 5.73 -4.48 -8.45
C PHE A 76 6.34 -5.32 -7.29
N CYS A 77 7.17 -6.33 -7.52
CA CYS A 77 7.19 -7.46 -6.56
C CYS A 77 8.45 -7.80 -5.73
N SER A 78 9.48 -6.97 -5.58
CA SER A 78 10.69 -7.46 -4.89
C SER A 78 10.64 -7.49 -3.34
N LYS A 79 9.54 -7.04 -2.69
CA LYS A 79 9.49 -6.86 -1.22
C LYS A 79 8.14 -7.12 -0.54
N LEU A 80 7.24 -7.86 -1.18
CA LEU A 80 5.91 -8.09 -0.62
C LEU A 80 5.96 -9.02 0.60
N LYS A 81 5.28 -8.65 1.67
CA LYS A 81 5.14 -9.46 2.87
C LYS A 81 3.75 -10.12 2.92
N PRO A 82 3.63 -11.35 3.43
CA PRO A 82 2.32 -11.91 3.76
C PRO A 82 1.52 -10.94 4.63
N GLY A 83 0.24 -10.78 4.28
CA GLY A 83 -0.68 -9.85 4.91
C GLY A 83 -0.69 -8.45 4.31
N GLN A 84 0.35 -8.02 3.59
CA GLN A 84 0.44 -6.67 3.01
C GLN A 84 -0.66 -6.41 1.98
N HIS A 85 -1.25 -5.21 2.01
CA HIS A 85 -2.15 -4.75 0.95
C HIS A 85 -1.39 -4.04 -0.15
N VAL A 86 -1.81 -4.25 -1.39
CA VAL A 86 -1.15 -3.72 -2.59
C VAL A 86 -2.18 -3.12 -3.54
N CYS A 87 -1.81 -2.06 -4.25
CA CYS A 87 -2.67 -1.46 -5.26
C CYS A 87 -2.59 -2.26 -6.56
N CYS A 88 -3.73 -2.73 -7.05
CA CYS A 88 -3.89 -3.30 -8.39
C CYS A 88 -4.35 -2.28 -9.42
N SER A 89 -5.00 -1.21 -8.95
CA SER A 89 -5.37 -0.08 -9.79
C SER A 89 -4.66 1.18 -9.33
N SER A 90 -4.94 2.25 -10.04
CA SER A 90 -4.27 3.51 -9.84
C SER A 90 -4.99 4.35 -8.78
N GLY A 91 -4.25 4.87 -7.80
CA GLY A 91 -4.82 5.59 -6.66
C GLY A 91 -3.91 5.46 -5.44
N THR A 92 -4.40 5.86 -4.28
CA THR A 92 -3.69 5.68 -3.00
C THR A 92 -4.12 4.39 -2.32
N LEU A 93 -3.18 3.69 -1.67
CA LEU A 93 -3.55 2.52 -0.85
C LEU A 93 -4.46 2.98 0.32
N PRO A 94 -5.63 2.35 0.54
CA PRO A 94 -6.46 2.60 1.70
C PRO A 94 -5.68 2.42 3.02
N ASN A 95 -6.13 3.11 4.06
CA ASN A 95 -5.66 2.85 5.41
C ASN A 95 -6.48 1.73 6.04
N PHE A 96 -5.86 0.57 6.23
CA PHE A 96 -6.46 -0.61 6.86
C PHE A 96 -6.29 -0.64 8.38
N SER A 97 -5.89 0.48 8.99
CA SER A 97 -5.84 0.60 10.46
C SER A 97 -7.23 0.37 11.05
N PRO A 98 -7.37 -0.54 12.02
CA PRO A 98 -8.66 -0.83 12.62
C PRO A 98 -9.18 0.35 13.44
N LYS A 99 -10.50 0.49 13.44
CA LYS A 99 -11.22 1.50 14.23
C LYS A 99 -11.52 0.94 15.63
N PRO A 100 -11.80 1.80 16.63
CA PRO A 100 -12.17 1.32 17.95
C PRO A 100 -13.44 0.48 17.87
N ASN A 101 -13.56 -0.47 18.79
CA ASN A 101 -14.80 -1.18 19.00
C ASN A 101 -15.91 -0.18 19.37
N LYS A 102 -17.17 -0.58 19.18
CA LYS A 102 -18.34 0.29 19.45
C LYS A 102 -18.41 0.76 20.90
N ASP A 103 -17.86 -0.02 21.83
CA ASP A 103 -17.76 0.30 23.27
C ASP A 103 -16.57 1.23 23.60
N GLY A 104 -15.80 1.64 22.60
CA GLY A 104 -14.61 2.48 22.75
C GLY A 104 -13.34 1.72 23.16
N SER A 105 -13.41 0.39 23.30
CA SER A 105 -12.21 -0.43 23.50
C SER A 105 -11.36 -0.51 22.23
N CYS A 106 -10.05 -0.74 22.38
CA CYS A 106 -9.13 -0.86 21.25
C CYS A 106 -9.42 -2.14 20.46
N ALA A 107 -9.28 -2.06 19.14
CA ALA A 107 -9.26 -3.25 18.31
C ALA A 107 -8.06 -4.15 18.66
N THR A 108 -8.32 -5.46 18.69
CA THR A 108 -7.31 -6.50 18.97
C THR A 108 -7.35 -7.62 17.96
N THR A 109 -6.24 -8.36 17.85
CA THR A 109 -6.15 -9.57 17.04
C THR A 109 -5.46 -10.69 17.81
N THR A 110 -5.91 -11.93 17.63
CA THR A 110 -5.17 -13.12 18.08
C THR A 110 -4.01 -13.38 17.13
N VAL A 111 -2.91 -13.91 17.65
CA VAL A 111 -1.73 -14.29 16.85
C VAL A 111 -1.97 -15.70 16.32
N GLY A 112 -2.15 -15.82 15.01
CA GLY A 112 -2.30 -17.09 14.33
C GLY A 112 -0.99 -17.87 14.18
N ASP A 113 -1.09 -19.06 13.61
CA ASP A 113 0.08 -19.89 13.31
C ASP A 113 1.02 -19.20 12.31
N GLY A 114 2.30 -19.09 12.66
CA GLY A 114 3.32 -18.47 11.81
C GLY A 114 3.20 -16.95 11.67
N GLU A 115 2.24 -16.31 12.33
CA GLU A 115 2.14 -14.85 12.32
C GLU A 115 3.22 -14.21 13.18
N SER A 116 3.66 -13.03 12.74
CA SER A 116 4.58 -12.18 13.45
C SER A 116 4.01 -10.78 13.56
N CYS A 117 4.61 -9.92 14.39
CA CYS A 117 4.27 -8.50 14.33
C CYS A 117 4.42 -7.92 12.93
N SER A 118 5.38 -8.39 12.12
CA SER A 118 5.58 -7.91 10.76
C SER A 118 4.37 -8.17 9.87
N THR A 119 3.80 -9.36 9.94
CA THR A 119 2.64 -9.75 9.13
C THR A 119 1.36 -9.12 9.64
N ILE A 120 1.19 -9.05 10.98
CA ILE A 120 0.07 -8.35 11.62
C ILE A 120 0.11 -6.86 11.26
N ALA A 121 1.27 -6.23 11.33
CA ALA A 121 1.44 -4.82 10.99
C ALA A 121 1.12 -4.55 9.52
N ALA A 122 1.68 -5.37 8.61
CA ALA A 122 1.43 -5.27 7.18
C ALA A 122 -0.06 -5.40 6.82
N ALA A 123 -0.79 -6.28 7.53
CA ALA A 123 -2.22 -6.49 7.31
C ALA A 123 -3.12 -5.35 7.79
N ASN A 124 -2.64 -4.52 8.70
CA ASN A 124 -3.42 -3.48 9.37
C ASN A 124 -2.91 -2.06 9.08
N SER A 125 -2.06 -1.87 8.05
CA SER A 125 -1.44 -0.57 7.75
C SER A 125 -0.67 0.04 8.94
N LEU A 126 -0.04 -0.81 9.74
CA LEU A 126 0.75 -0.42 10.90
C LEU A 126 2.24 -0.72 10.68
N THR A 127 3.07 -0.22 11.59
CA THR A 127 4.44 -0.67 11.80
C THR A 127 4.56 -1.55 13.05
N GLU A 128 5.62 -2.35 13.14
CA GLU A 128 5.92 -3.09 14.39
C GLU A 128 6.07 -2.14 15.59
N LYS A 129 6.58 -0.92 15.35
CA LYS A 129 6.68 0.14 16.36
C LYS A 129 5.31 0.61 16.86
N ASP A 130 4.31 0.67 15.98
CA ASP A 130 2.95 1.01 16.37
C ASP A 130 2.38 -0.09 17.27
N ILE A 131 2.54 -1.36 16.90
CA ILE A 131 2.12 -2.50 17.71
C ILE A 131 2.82 -2.48 19.08
N ASP A 132 4.14 -2.30 19.12
CA ASP A 132 4.88 -2.16 20.37
C ASP A 132 4.32 -1.00 21.20
N GLY A 133 4.07 0.15 20.57
CA GLY A 133 3.48 1.34 21.18
C GLY A 133 2.11 1.08 21.83
N PHE A 134 1.23 0.36 21.14
CA PHE A 134 -0.11 0.03 21.64
C PHE A 134 -0.08 -0.95 22.81
N ASN A 135 0.97 -1.77 22.90
CA ASN A 135 1.08 -2.85 23.89
C ASN A 135 2.06 -2.57 25.03
N GLN A 136 2.74 -1.40 25.08
CA GLN A 136 3.71 -1.08 26.14
C GLN A 136 3.17 -1.21 27.57
N LYS A 137 1.87 -0.99 27.76
CA LYS A 137 1.19 -1.09 29.06
C LYS A 137 0.37 -2.38 29.22
N THR A 138 0.51 -3.31 28.29
CA THR A 138 -0.18 -4.59 28.32
C THR A 138 0.65 -5.59 29.15
N TRP A 139 0.04 -6.17 30.17
CA TRP A 139 0.70 -7.17 31.01
C TRP A 139 1.09 -8.39 30.16
N GLY A 140 2.32 -8.87 30.34
CA GLY A 140 2.87 -9.98 29.55
C GLY A 140 3.39 -9.60 28.15
N TRP A 141 3.36 -8.32 27.76
CA TRP A 141 3.97 -7.90 26.50
C TRP A 141 5.50 -7.94 26.56
N THR A 142 6.12 -8.77 25.73
CA THR A 142 7.58 -8.97 25.64
C THR A 142 8.19 -8.39 24.36
N GLY A 143 7.44 -7.57 23.64
CA GLY A 143 7.84 -6.96 22.38
C GLY A 143 7.64 -7.86 21.15
N CYS A 144 7.68 -7.25 19.98
CA CYS A 144 7.39 -7.90 18.70
C CYS A 144 8.32 -9.07 18.30
N LYS A 145 9.49 -9.21 18.94
CA LYS A 145 10.40 -10.34 18.70
C LYS A 145 9.96 -11.64 19.37
N ASN A 146 9.09 -11.57 20.37
CA ASN A 146 8.71 -12.69 21.23
C ASN A 146 7.19 -12.91 21.21
N ILE A 147 6.56 -12.67 20.07
CA ILE A 147 5.12 -12.87 19.89
C ILE A 147 4.87 -14.36 19.59
N PHE A 148 4.04 -15.01 20.41
CA PHE A 148 3.72 -16.42 20.27
C PHE A 148 2.27 -16.61 19.78
N LYS A 149 2.00 -17.73 19.12
CA LYS A 149 0.63 -18.17 18.82
C LYS A 149 -0.20 -18.11 20.09
N ASP A 150 -1.43 -17.61 19.97
CA ASP A 150 -2.37 -17.51 21.09
C ASP A 150 -1.81 -16.71 22.27
N SER A 151 -0.86 -15.78 22.07
CA SER A 151 -0.32 -14.94 23.14
C SER A 151 -1.47 -14.35 23.98
N LEU A 152 -1.70 -14.95 25.15
CA LEU A 152 -2.76 -14.56 26.07
C LEU A 152 -2.25 -13.38 26.87
N LEU A 153 -2.50 -12.16 26.37
CA LEU A 153 -2.22 -10.95 27.13
C LEU A 153 -3.29 -10.82 28.21
N HIS A 154 -3.04 -11.39 29.38
CA HIS A 154 -4.04 -11.55 30.43
C HIS A 154 -4.13 -10.30 31.31
N LYS A 155 -5.34 -9.77 31.49
CA LYS A 155 -5.69 -9.08 32.74
C LYS A 155 -6.54 -10.05 33.56
N PRO A 156 -6.33 -10.20 34.88
CA PRO A 156 -7.03 -11.18 35.72
C PRO A 156 -8.57 -11.11 35.74
N THR A 157 -9.17 -10.07 35.17
CA THR A 157 -10.62 -9.83 35.15
C THR A 157 -11.23 -9.71 33.75
N ASP A 158 -10.42 -9.86 32.69
CA ASP A 158 -10.87 -9.59 31.33
C ASP A 158 -10.73 -10.83 30.44
N PRO A 159 -11.65 -11.07 29.48
CA PRO A 159 -11.51 -12.15 28.51
C PRO A 159 -10.22 -11.97 27.70
N VAL A 160 -9.59 -13.09 27.31
CA VAL A 160 -8.33 -13.16 26.56
C VAL A 160 -8.17 -12.00 25.59
N TRP A 161 -7.24 -11.08 25.86
CA TRP A 161 -6.94 -9.99 24.95
C TRP A 161 -5.90 -10.47 23.93
N GLY A 162 -6.26 -10.34 22.65
CA GLY A 162 -5.28 -10.38 21.57
C GLY A 162 -4.35 -9.16 21.60
N VAL A 163 -3.38 -9.15 20.70
CA VAL A 163 -2.46 -8.03 20.46
C VAL A 163 -3.26 -6.80 20.06
N LYS A 164 -3.05 -5.67 20.76
CA LYS A 164 -3.66 -4.40 20.37
C LYS A 164 -3.07 -3.93 19.06
N ILE A 165 -3.94 -3.65 18.11
CA ILE A 165 -3.62 -3.13 16.77
C ILE A 165 -4.17 -1.71 16.60
N GLN A 166 -4.41 -1.03 17.72
CA GLN A 166 -4.90 0.32 17.76
C GLN A 166 -4.47 1.04 19.04
N ASN A 167 -4.27 2.36 18.96
CA ASN A 167 -4.03 3.21 20.13
C ASN A 167 -5.31 3.45 20.96
N TYR A 168 -5.12 3.75 22.24
CA TYR A 168 -6.16 4.33 23.10
C TYR A 168 -6.45 5.77 22.67
N GLY A 169 -7.41 5.95 21.77
CA GLY A 169 -8.07 7.22 21.49
C GLY A 169 -7.29 8.20 20.60
N LEU A 170 -7.85 8.47 19.43
CA LEU A 170 -8.04 9.84 18.99
C LEU A 170 -9.56 10.03 18.90
N ARG A 171 -10.14 10.64 19.95
CA ARG A 171 -11.34 11.46 19.80
C ARG A 171 -10.90 12.80 19.22
#